data_AF-A0A4P9XS90-F1
#
_entry.id   AF-A0A4P9XS90-F1
#
_cell.length_a   1.000
_cell.length_b   1.000
_cell.length_c   1.000
_cell.angle_alpha   90.00
_cell.angle_beta   90.00
_cell.angle_gamma   90.00
#
_symmetry.space_group_name_H-M   'P 1'
#
loop_
_entity.id
_entity.type
_entity.pdbx_description
1 polymer ?
#
loop_
_entity_poly.entity_id
_entity_poly.type
_entity_poly.pdbx_seq_one_letter_code
_entity_poly.pdbx_strand_id
1 'polypeptide(L)'
;MSWSFFSLFLCCLAAITNMLLTPINPIPIVISTVVQQVLGFAFYGPFFGKYWLATMEKDKGSPRWMEESQFSLISVLGSEVIFSYARAHAIALILAAMKVDSPEAAALTAFYIFAGITLPQIVSDANWEARPALLPVIKSLRLGLVTLFICEICVLWPAY
;
A
#
# COMPACT_ATOMS: atom_id res chain seq x y z
N MET A 1 12.76 12.25 -29.51
CA MET A 1 12.26 11.22 -28.57
C MET A 1 13.27 10.08 -28.59
N SER A 2 14.04 9.88 -27.52
CA SER A 2 15.18 8.96 -27.52
C SER A 2 14.74 7.50 -27.46
N TRP A 3 15.50 6.62 -28.13
CA TRP A 3 15.31 5.16 -28.13
C TRP A 3 15.19 4.54 -26.72
N SER A 4 15.73 5.22 -25.70
CA SER A 4 15.59 4.85 -24.29
C SER A 4 14.15 4.85 -23.78
N PHE A 5 13.29 5.79 -24.21
CA PHE A 5 11.88 5.81 -23.79
C PHE A 5 11.07 4.66 -24.38
N PHE A 6 11.33 4.31 -25.64
CA PHE A 6 10.64 3.21 -26.30
C PHE A 6 11.05 1.84 -25.72
N SER A 7 12.33 1.68 -25.38
CA SER A 7 12.81 0.47 -24.69
C SER A 7 12.19 0.32 -23.30
N LEU A 8 12.10 1.40 -22.53
CA LEU A 8 11.42 1.42 -21.23
C LEU A 8 9.95 1.02 -21.35
N PHE A 9 9.24 1.55 -22.34
CA PHE A 9 7.84 1.22 -22.58
C PHE A 9 7.63 -0.26 -22.90
N LEU A 10 8.46 -0.83 -23.79
CA LEU A 10 8.40 -2.25 -24.13
C LEU A 10 8.74 -3.16 -22.94
N CYS A 11 9.72 -2.78 -22.12
CA CYS A 11 10.04 -3.50 -20.88
C CYS A 11 8.88 -3.45 -19.88
N CYS A 12 8.23 -2.30 -19.70
CA CYS A 12 7.04 -2.19 -18.86
C CYS A 12 5.89 -3.05 -19.39
N LEU A 13 5.65 -3.03 -20.70
CA LEU A 13 4.60 -3.84 -21.33
C LEU A 13 4.88 -5.33 -21.16
N ALA A 14 6.14 -5.76 -21.36
CA ALA A 14 6.58 -7.14 -21.15
C ALA A 14 6.50 -7.57 -19.68
N ALA A 15 6.81 -6.67 -18.74
CA ALA A 15 6.65 -6.91 -17.31
C ALA A 15 5.18 -7.06 -16.93
N ILE A 16 4.29 -6.23 -17.50
CA ILE A 16 2.84 -6.32 -17.31
C ILE A 16 2.30 -7.64 -17.89
N THR A 17 2.70 -8.03 -19.10
CA THR A 17 2.25 -9.30 -19.68
C THR A 17 2.78 -10.51 -18.91
N ASN A 18 4.05 -10.51 -18.49
CA ASN A 18 4.57 -11.59 -17.65
C ASN A 18 3.90 -11.63 -16.26
N MET A 19 3.60 -10.47 -15.69
CA MET A 19 2.83 -10.35 -14.45
C MET A 19 1.41 -10.94 -14.60
N LEU A 20 0.75 -10.75 -15.74
CA LEU A 20 -0.55 -11.35 -16.05
C LEU A 20 -0.48 -12.86 -16.35
N LEU A 21 0.67 -13.35 -16.81
CA LEU A 21 0.89 -14.76 -17.16
C LEU A 21 1.41 -15.60 -16.00
N THR A 22 1.90 -14.98 -14.91
CA THR A 22 2.35 -15.71 -13.73
C THR A 22 1.11 -16.28 -13.04
N PRO A 23 0.97 -17.61 -12.90
CA PRO A 23 -0.21 -18.21 -12.28
C PRO A 23 -0.17 -17.95 -10.78
N ILE A 24 -0.67 -16.78 -10.36
CA ILE A 24 -0.85 -16.44 -8.95
C ILE A 24 -2.27 -16.80 -8.54
N ASN A 25 -2.41 -17.56 -7.46
CA ASN A 25 -3.68 -17.84 -6.84
C ASN A 25 -4.34 -16.51 -6.38
N PRO A 26 -5.52 -16.17 -6.90
CA PRO A 26 -6.17 -14.89 -6.60
C PRO A 26 -6.74 -14.80 -5.18
N ILE A 27 -6.98 -15.94 -4.52
CA ILE A 27 -7.60 -15.97 -3.18
C ILE A 27 -6.81 -15.18 -2.13
N PRO A 28 -5.51 -15.44 -1.90
CA PRO A 28 -4.71 -14.66 -0.95
C PRO A 28 -4.63 -13.17 -1.30
N ILE A 29 -4.67 -12.81 -2.59
CA ILE A 29 -4.67 -11.40 -3.03
C ILE A 29 -5.97 -10.72 -2.62
N VAL A 30 -7.11 -11.37 -2.84
CA VAL A 30 -8.43 -10.83 -2.45
C VAL A 30 -8.53 -10.68 -0.94
N ILE A 31 -8.11 -11.70 -0.18
CA ILE A 31 -8.08 -11.63 1.30
C ILE A 31 -7.18 -10.48 1.77
N SER A 32 -5.98 -10.36 1.21
CA SER A 32 -5.06 -9.27 1.48
C SER A 32 -5.64 -7.89 1.16
N THR A 33 -6.45 -7.80 0.10
CA THR A 33 -7.17 -6.56 -0.27
C THR A 33 -8.20 -6.20 0.80
N VAL A 34 -8.97 -7.17 1.30
CA VAL A 34 -9.95 -6.95 2.38
C VAL A 34 -9.25 -6.53 3.68
N VAL A 35 -8.15 -7.19 4.05
CA VAL A 35 -7.39 -6.86 5.27
C VAL A 35 -6.87 -5.43 5.23
N GLN A 36 -6.42 -4.94 4.08
CA GLN A 36 -6.03 -3.54 3.91
C GLN A 36 -7.17 -2.57 4.27
N GLN A 37 -8.40 -2.86 3.83
CA GLN A 37 -9.56 -2.03 4.10
C GLN A 37 -9.95 -2.08 5.59
N VAL A 38 -9.92 -3.26 6.20
CA VAL A 38 -10.20 -3.45 7.63
C VAL A 38 -9.18 -2.68 8.48
N LEU A 39 -7.89 -2.75 8.15
CA LEU A 39 -6.85 -1.99 8.84
C LEU A 39 -6.98 -0.49 8.60
N GLY A 40 -7.34 -0.07 7.39
CA GLY A 40 -7.65 1.33 7.08
C GLY A 40 -8.78 1.88 7.97
N PHE A 41 -9.90 1.14 8.04
CA PHE A 41 -11.01 1.47 8.93
C PHE A 41 -10.60 1.49 10.40
N ALA A 42 -9.87 0.48 10.88
CA ALA A 42 -9.46 0.40 12.28
C ALA A 42 -8.54 1.57 12.68
N PHE A 43 -7.57 1.92 11.83
CA PHE A 43 -6.62 2.99 12.10
C PHE A 43 -7.27 4.37 12.03
N TYR A 44 -8.01 4.67 10.97
CA TYR A 44 -8.65 5.98 10.80
C TYR A 44 -10.00 6.12 11.50
N GLY A 45 -10.50 5.04 12.11
CA GLY A 45 -11.69 5.03 12.95
C GLY A 45 -11.33 4.87 14.44
N PRO A 46 -11.54 3.68 15.04
CA PRO A 46 -11.50 3.51 16.49
C PRO A 46 -10.12 3.73 17.14
N PHE A 47 -9.01 3.42 16.47
CA PHE A 47 -7.69 3.50 17.11
C PHE A 47 -7.09 4.91 17.09
N PHE A 48 -7.05 5.54 15.91
CA PHE A 48 -6.39 6.84 15.74
C PHE A 48 -7.28 7.89 15.09
N GLY A 49 -8.58 7.63 14.85
CA GLY A 49 -9.45 8.54 14.11
C GLY A 49 -9.53 9.94 14.70
N LYS A 50 -9.64 10.08 16.03
CA LYS A 50 -9.65 11.39 16.70
C LYS A 50 -8.35 12.16 16.47
N TYR A 51 -7.20 11.48 16.61
CA TYR A 51 -5.89 12.07 16.40
C TYR A 51 -5.66 12.42 14.93
N TRP A 52 -6.07 11.53 14.03
CA TRP A 52 -6.00 11.73 12.59
C TRP A 52 -6.83 12.94 12.16
N LEU A 53 -8.10 13.04 12.58
CA LEU A 53 -8.97 14.18 12.27
C LEU A 53 -8.37 15.50 12.76
N ALA A 54 -8.00 15.59 14.03
CA ALA A 54 -7.39 16.80 14.61
C ALA A 54 -6.08 17.19 13.91
N THR A 55 -5.34 16.21 13.38
CA THR A 55 -4.10 16.47 12.65
C THR A 55 -4.37 16.86 11.21
N MET A 56 -5.36 16.27 10.55
CA MET A 56 -5.80 16.64 9.20
C MET A 56 -6.37 18.05 9.16
N GLU A 57 -7.13 18.48 10.18
CA GLU A 57 -7.60 19.86 10.27
C GLU A 57 -6.44 20.87 10.31
N LYS A 58 -5.37 20.55 11.04
CA LYS A 58 -4.14 21.36 11.07
C LYS A 58 -3.41 21.34 9.73
N ASP A 59 -3.34 20.18 9.08
CA ASP A 59 -2.69 19.99 7.77
C ASP A 59 -3.43 20.76 6.66
N LYS A 60 -4.77 20.78 6.70
CA LYS A 60 -5.61 21.42 5.67
C LYS A 60 -5.99 22.86 5.99
N GLY A 61 -5.78 23.31 7.22
CA GLY A 61 -6.11 24.68 7.64
C GLY A 61 -7.61 25.00 7.64
N SER A 62 -8.47 23.98 7.49
CA SER A 62 -9.94 24.13 7.50
C SER A 62 -10.56 22.99 8.32
N PRO A 63 -11.50 23.27 9.24
CA PRO A 63 -12.30 22.23 9.91
C PRO A 63 -13.31 21.56 8.97
N ARG A 64 -13.60 22.15 7.80
CA ARG A 64 -14.55 21.61 6.81
C ARG A 64 -13.85 20.96 5.63
N TRP A 65 -12.58 20.63 5.76
CA TRP A 65 -11.75 20.07 4.69
C TRP A 65 -12.36 18.83 4.01
N MET A 66 -13.14 18.02 4.74
CA MET A 66 -13.83 16.86 4.16
C MET A 66 -14.99 17.26 3.24
N GLU A 67 -15.70 18.34 3.56
CA GLU A 67 -16.81 18.87 2.75
C GLU A 67 -16.28 19.63 1.51
N GLU A 68 -15.10 20.23 1.64
CA GLU A 68 -14.39 20.95 0.58
C GLU A 68 -13.69 19.99 -0.42
N SER A 69 -13.58 18.70 -0.08
CA SER A 69 -13.00 17.69 -0.95
C SER A 69 -13.86 17.50 -2.21
N GLN A 70 -13.27 17.73 -3.38
CA GLN A 70 -13.92 17.53 -4.68
C GLN A 70 -14.07 16.03 -5.05
N PHE A 71 -13.40 15.14 -4.33
CA PHE A 71 -13.51 13.71 -4.57
C PHE A 71 -14.75 13.13 -3.88
N SER A 72 -15.59 12.45 -4.65
CA SER A 72 -16.69 11.68 -4.07
C SER A 72 -16.15 10.54 -3.23
N LEU A 73 -16.83 10.21 -2.13
CA LEU A 73 -16.45 9.08 -1.29
C LEU A 73 -16.33 7.77 -2.08
N ILE A 74 -17.21 7.59 -3.08
CA ILE A 74 -17.22 6.42 -3.96
C ILE A 74 -15.95 6.35 -4.81
N SER A 75 -15.46 7.48 -5.35
CA SER A 75 -14.24 7.47 -6.18
C SER A 75 -13.00 7.18 -5.34
N VAL A 76 -12.93 7.73 -4.13
CA VAL A 76 -11.84 7.45 -3.17
C VAL A 76 -11.83 5.97 -2.81
N LEU A 77 -12.95 5.42 -2.34
CA LEU A 77 -13.04 4.00 -1.94
C LEU A 77 -12.79 3.05 -3.12
N GLY A 78 -13.34 3.36 -4.30
CA GLY A 78 -13.12 2.56 -5.50
C GLY A 78 -11.65 2.52 -5.91
N SER A 79 -10.98 3.66 -5.90
CA SER A 79 -9.54 3.73 -6.19
C SER A 79 -8.71 3.00 -5.13
N GLU A 80 -9.05 3.13 -3.85
CA GLU A 80 -8.34 2.44 -2.76
C GLU A 80 -8.40 0.93 -2.92
N VAL A 81 -9.56 0.36 -3.29
CA VAL A 81 -9.68 -1.09 -3.51
C VAL A 81 -8.81 -1.55 -4.68
N ILE A 82 -8.83 -0.83 -5.80
CA ILE A 82 -8.02 -1.16 -6.98
C ILE A 82 -6.52 -1.12 -6.65
N PHE A 83 -6.06 -0.05 -6.01
CA PHE A 83 -4.65 0.08 -5.63
C PHE A 83 -4.24 -0.87 -4.51
N SER A 84 -5.15 -1.23 -3.61
CA SER A 84 -4.92 -2.26 -2.57
C SER A 84 -4.72 -3.64 -3.20
N TYR A 85 -5.54 -3.97 -4.21
CA TYR A 85 -5.38 -5.20 -4.98
C TYR A 85 -4.04 -5.21 -5.74
N ALA A 86 -3.72 -4.13 -6.44
CA ALA A 86 -2.46 -3.99 -7.17
C ALA A 86 -1.24 -4.14 -6.24
N ARG A 87 -1.29 -3.53 -5.04
CA ARG A 87 -0.25 -3.69 -4.01
C ARG A 87 -0.12 -5.14 -3.56
N ALA A 88 -1.23 -5.78 -3.21
CA ALA A 88 -1.23 -7.17 -2.75
C ALA A 88 -0.67 -8.12 -3.81
N HIS A 89 -1.05 -7.91 -5.07
CA HIS A 89 -0.54 -8.67 -6.20
C HIS A 89 0.97 -8.43 -6.44
N ALA A 90 1.43 -7.18 -6.35
CA ALA A 90 2.85 -6.86 -6.48
C ALA A 90 3.70 -7.52 -5.39
N ILE A 91 3.23 -7.53 -4.14
CA ILE A 91 3.90 -8.22 -3.04
C ILE A 91 3.92 -9.73 -3.28
N ALA A 92 2.81 -10.34 -3.72
CA ALA A 92 2.76 -11.76 -4.05
C ALA A 92 3.81 -12.15 -5.13
N LEU A 93 4.00 -11.31 -6.14
CA LEU A 93 5.04 -11.52 -7.17
C LEU A 93 6.46 -11.42 -6.59
N ILE A 94 6.71 -10.46 -5.70
CA ILE A 94 8.02 -10.31 -5.05
C ILE A 94 8.33 -11.57 -4.23
N LEU A 95 7.37 -12.05 -3.44
CA LEU A 95 7.53 -13.25 -2.63
C LEU A 95 7.76 -14.50 -3.50
N ALA A 96 7.02 -14.64 -4.61
CA ALA A 96 7.22 -15.70 -5.59
C ALA A 96 8.63 -15.67 -6.19
N ALA A 97 9.07 -14.49 -6.63
CA ALA A 97 10.39 -14.30 -7.24
C ALA A 97 11.53 -14.57 -6.26
N MET A 98 11.35 -14.20 -4.98
CA MET A 98 12.30 -14.45 -3.90
C MET A 98 12.22 -15.87 -3.35
N LYS A 99 11.23 -16.68 -3.79
CA LYS A 99 10.96 -18.03 -3.29
C LYS A 99 10.80 -18.06 -1.77
N VAL A 100 10.06 -17.10 -1.23
CA VAL A 100 9.76 -17.03 0.20
C VAL A 100 8.74 -18.13 0.53
N ASP A 101 9.07 -19.02 1.46
CA ASP A 101 8.23 -20.18 1.81
C ASP A 101 7.97 -20.34 3.31
N SER A 102 8.48 -19.42 4.13
CA SER A 102 8.32 -19.41 5.59
C SER A 102 7.75 -18.08 6.09
N PRO A 103 6.91 -18.10 7.15
CA PRO A 103 6.40 -16.89 7.80
C PRO A 103 7.52 -15.93 8.24
N GLU A 104 8.63 -16.45 8.78
CA GLU A 104 9.75 -15.63 9.23
C GLU A 104 10.41 -14.87 8.07
N ALA A 105 10.59 -15.53 6.93
CA ALA A 105 11.09 -14.90 5.72
C ALA A 105 10.07 -13.92 5.11
N ALA A 106 8.77 -14.19 5.27
CA ALA A 106 7.69 -13.28 4.88
C ALA A 106 7.74 -11.98 5.70
N ALA A 107 7.85 -12.08 7.02
CA ALA A 107 7.99 -10.95 7.93
C ALA A 107 9.25 -10.12 7.64
N LEU A 108 10.38 -10.78 7.39
CA LEU A 108 11.61 -10.10 7.02
C LEU A 108 11.48 -9.38 5.67
N THR A 109 10.84 -10.02 4.68
CA THR A 109 10.56 -9.41 3.38
C THR A 109 9.63 -8.20 3.53
N ALA A 110 8.59 -8.32 4.36
CA ALA A 110 7.69 -7.22 4.68
C ALA A 110 8.43 -6.03 5.31
N PHE A 111 9.36 -6.30 6.23
CA PHE A 111 10.21 -5.28 6.83
C PHE A 111 11.02 -4.55 5.75
N TYR A 112 11.68 -5.26 4.83
CA TYR A 112 12.46 -4.64 3.77
C TYR A 112 11.61 -3.84 2.77
N ILE A 113 10.45 -4.36 2.37
CA ILE A 113 9.50 -3.63 1.50
C ILE A 113 9.03 -2.35 2.20
N PHE A 114 8.66 -2.45 3.48
CA PHE A 114 8.19 -1.30 4.23
C PHE A 114 9.31 -0.28 4.47
N ALA A 115 10.42 -0.69 5.07
CA ALA A 115 11.51 0.20 5.46
C ALA A 115 12.29 0.75 4.26
N GLY A 116 12.45 -0.04 3.20
CA GLY A 116 13.22 0.35 2.01
C GLY A 116 12.43 1.16 0.99
N ILE A 117 11.11 0.96 0.89
CA ILE A 117 10.29 1.58 -0.17
C ILE A 117 9.25 2.51 0.42
N THR A 118 8.46 2.02 1.37
CA THR A 118 7.27 2.75 1.85
C THR A 118 7.63 3.86 2.83
N LEU A 119 8.49 3.58 3.81
CA LEU A 119 8.87 4.51 4.86
C LEU A 119 9.61 5.75 4.32
N PRO A 120 10.58 5.64 3.38
CA PRO A 120 11.23 6.81 2.80
C PRO A 120 10.26 7.71 2.06
N GLN A 121 9.27 7.14 1.36
CA GLN A 121 8.22 7.93 0.71
C GLN A 121 7.39 8.72 1.73
N ILE A 122 6.97 8.09 2.84
CA ILE A 122 6.21 8.77 3.89
C ILE A 122 7.01 9.92 4.52
N VAL A 123 8.29 9.68 4.80
CA VAL A 123 9.19 10.71 5.37
C VAL A 123 9.41 11.84 4.38
N SER A 124 9.59 11.51 3.10
CA SER A 124 9.68 12.49 2.02
C SER A 124 8.43 13.36 1.95
N ASP A 125 7.24 12.76 1.89
CA ASP A 125 5.95 13.48 1.87
C ASP A 125 5.83 14.43 3.08
N ALA A 126 6.24 13.96 4.28
CA ALA A 126 6.16 14.76 5.50
C ALA A 126 7.08 15.97 5.47
N ASN A 127 8.31 15.80 4.98
CA ASN A 127 9.31 16.86 4.93
C ASN A 127 8.99 17.89 3.85
N TRP A 128 8.64 17.44 2.64
CA TRP A 128 8.39 18.33 1.51
C TRP A 128 7.08 19.09 1.61
N GLU A 129 6.04 18.48 2.19
CA GLU A 129 4.74 19.12 2.37
C GLU A 129 4.57 19.75 3.77
N ALA A 130 5.62 19.75 4.60
CA ALA A 130 5.61 20.26 5.97
C ALA A 130 4.44 19.72 6.82
N ARG A 131 4.08 18.44 6.63
CA ARG A 131 2.92 17.83 7.29
C ARG A 131 3.16 17.70 8.79
N PRO A 132 2.12 17.81 9.64
CA PRO A 132 2.27 17.58 11.07
C PRO A 132 2.82 16.17 11.37
N ALA A 133 3.79 16.07 12.28
CA ALA A 133 4.56 14.85 12.55
C ALA A 133 3.72 13.62 12.95
N LEU A 134 2.50 13.80 13.45
CA LEU A 134 1.63 12.69 13.83
C LEU A 134 1.05 11.94 12.61
N LEU A 135 0.84 12.62 11.47
CA LEU A 135 0.35 11.98 10.24
C LEU A 135 1.30 10.92 9.69
N PRO A 136 2.61 11.20 9.46
CA PRO A 136 3.52 10.18 8.96
C PRO A 136 3.67 9.02 9.94
N VAL A 137 3.55 9.23 11.26
CA VAL A 137 3.58 8.15 12.26
C VAL A 137 2.36 7.22 12.09
N ILE A 138 1.14 7.76 12.08
CA ILE A 138 -0.08 6.96 11.88
C ILE A 138 -0.03 6.23 10.52
N LYS A 139 0.39 6.92 9.45
CA LYS A 139 0.53 6.36 8.11
C LYS A 139 1.56 5.23 8.08
N SER A 140 2.70 5.39 8.75
CA SER A 140 3.78 4.40 8.84
C SER A 140 3.33 3.15 9.59
N LEU A 141 2.69 3.30 10.75
CA LEU A 141 2.19 2.17 11.53
C LEU A 141 1.18 1.34 10.74
N ARG A 142 0.19 2.00 10.12
CA ARG A 142 -0.81 1.34 9.28
C ARG A 142 -0.15 0.58 8.12
N LEU A 143 0.71 1.25 7.36
CA LEU A 143 1.31 0.65 6.16
C LEU A 143 2.34 -0.43 6.48
N GLY A 144 3.06 -0.33 7.58
CA GLY A 144 3.94 -1.40 8.07
C GLY A 144 3.16 -2.68 8.39
N LEU A 145 2.06 -2.55 9.15
CA LEU A 145 1.18 -3.69 9.46
C LEU A 145 0.52 -4.26 8.21
N VAL A 146 0.02 -3.41 7.31
CA VAL A 146 -0.54 -3.84 6.04
C VAL A 146 0.46 -4.69 5.26
N THR A 147 1.69 -4.21 5.07
CA THR A 147 2.71 -4.94 4.31
C THR A 147 3.04 -6.27 4.98
N LEU A 148 3.12 -6.31 6.30
CA LEU A 148 3.32 -7.53 7.08
C LEU A 148 2.19 -8.54 6.83
N PHE A 149 0.93 -8.14 7.02
CA PHE A 149 -0.20 -9.04 6.84
C PHE A 149 -0.32 -9.56 5.40
N ILE A 150 -0.08 -8.73 4.39
CA ILE A 150 -0.07 -9.20 2.99
C ILE A 150 0.97 -10.29 2.81
N CYS A 151 2.19 -10.09 3.31
CA CYS A 151 3.25 -11.08 3.15
C CYS A 151 2.92 -12.41 3.83
N GLU A 152 2.43 -12.35 5.08
CA GLU A 152 2.02 -13.54 5.83
C GLU A 152 0.88 -14.28 5.14
N ILE A 153 -0.15 -13.57 4.68
CA ILE A 153 -1.30 -14.18 3.98
C ILE A 153 -0.86 -14.88 2.69
N CYS A 154 0.01 -14.25 1.91
CA CYS A 154 0.50 -14.80 0.65
C CYS A 154 1.40 -16.03 0.81
N VAL A 155 2.07 -16.19 1.97
CA VAL A 155 2.89 -17.36 2.28
C VAL A 155 2.07 -18.47 2.93
N LEU A 156 1.19 -18.15 3.87
CA LEU A 156 0.33 -19.13 4.56
C LEU A 156 -0.71 -19.75 3.62
N TRP A 157 -1.21 -18.98 2.67
CA TRP A 157 -2.02 -19.47 1.57
C TRP A 157 -1.23 -19.24 0.28
N PRO A 158 -0.42 -20.23 -0.15
CA PRO A 158 0.53 -20.05 -1.23
C PRO A 158 -0.14 -19.40 -2.42
N ALA A 159 0.29 -18.17 -2.68
CA ALA A 159 -0.16 -17.42 -3.82
C ALA A 159 0.52 -17.94 -5.11
N TYR A 160 1.58 -18.72 -5.01
CA TYR A 160 2.42 -19.19 -6.11
C TYR A 160 2.98 -20.59 -5.84
#